data_AF-A0A212CJ66-F1
#
_entry.id   AF-A0A212CJ66-F1
#
_cell.length_a   1.000
_cell.length_b   1.000
_cell.length_c   1.000
_cell.angle_alpha   90.00
_cell.angle_beta   90.00
_cell.angle_gamma   90.00
#
_symmetry.space_group_name_H-M   'P 1'
#
loop_
_entity.id
_entity.type
_entity.pdbx_description
1 polymer ?
#
loop_
_entity_poly.entity_id
_entity_poly.type
_entity_poly.pdbx_seq_one_letter_code
_entity_poly.pdbx_strand_id
1 'polypeptide(L)'
;MGCSIYEMVAGRTPFRDYKEKVSKEDLKQRTLKEEVRFQHSNFTEEAKDICRLFLAKTPEQRLGSREKSDDPRKHHFFKTINFPRLEAGLVEPPFVPDPSVVYAKDINEIDDFSEVRGVEFDDKDKQFFQRFATDQQQESQLTESSHVPNT
;
A
#
# COMPACT_ATOMS: atom_id res chain seq x y z
N MET A 1 -0.56 7.19 0.60
CA MET A 1 0.91 7.37 0.59
C MET A 1 1.48 7.82 1.93
N GLY A 2 1.10 8.98 2.48
CA GLY A 2 1.69 9.51 3.73
C GLY A 2 1.67 8.55 4.92
N CYS A 3 0.55 7.84 5.17
CA CYS A 3 0.47 6.83 6.22
C CYS A 3 1.46 5.67 6.00
N SER A 4 1.58 5.17 4.77
CA SER A 4 2.46 4.04 4.44
C SER A 4 3.94 4.39 4.63
N ILE A 5 4.37 5.57 4.19
CA ILE A 5 5.75 6.03 4.42
C ILE A 5 6.03 6.17 5.92
N TYR A 6 5.08 6.77 6.66
CA TYR A 6 5.20 6.89 8.11
C TYR A 6 5.36 5.51 8.78
N GLU A 7 4.51 4.55 8.40
CA GLU A 7 4.49 3.21 8.99
C GLU A 7 5.74 2.40 8.65
N MET A 8 6.28 2.51 7.43
CA MET A 8 7.55 1.88 7.05
C MET A 8 8.73 2.41 7.87
N VAL A 9 8.71 3.68 8.30
CA VAL A 9 9.78 4.28 9.10
C VAL A 9 9.60 4.03 10.60
N ALA A 10 8.36 4.08 11.10
CA ALA A 10 8.04 4.06 12.53
C ALA A 10 7.55 2.71 13.06
N GLY A 11 7.19 1.76 12.18
CA GLY A 11 6.57 0.48 12.57
C GLY A 11 5.17 0.61 13.17
N ARG A 12 4.53 1.78 13.02
CA ARG A 12 3.18 2.08 13.53
C ARG A 12 2.50 3.13 12.66
N THR A 13 1.18 3.18 12.72
CA THR A 13 0.41 4.21 12.01
C THR A 13 0.56 5.61 12.65
N PRO A 14 0.33 6.71 11.90
CA PRO A 14 0.52 8.07 12.39
C PRO A 14 -0.46 8.53 13.48
N PHE A 15 -1.64 7.90 13.60
CA PHE A 15 -2.73 8.36 14.50
C PHE A 15 -3.15 7.32 15.54
N ARG A 16 -2.46 6.18 15.58
CA ARG A 16 -2.69 5.09 16.54
C ARG A 16 -1.37 4.44 16.94
N ASP A 17 -1.16 4.30 18.23
CA ASP A 17 0.02 3.64 18.78
C ASP A 17 -0.10 2.12 18.76
N TYR A 18 1.05 1.43 18.86
CA TYR A 18 1.09 -0.02 18.86
C TYR A 18 0.29 -0.60 20.04
N LYS A 19 -0.61 -1.54 19.74
CA LYS A 19 -1.56 -2.16 20.70
C LYS A 19 -2.52 -1.17 21.39
N GLU A 20 -2.62 0.07 20.94
CA GLU A 20 -3.58 1.03 21.48
C GLU A 20 -5.02 0.59 21.15
N LYS A 21 -5.89 0.53 22.17
CA LYS A 21 -7.33 0.35 22.03
C LYS A 21 -8.00 1.73 21.93
N VAL A 22 -8.28 2.16 20.71
CA VAL A 22 -8.94 3.43 20.39
C VAL A 22 -10.23 3.14 19.65
N SER A 23 -11.30 3.91 19.93
CA SER A 23 -12.56 3.76 19.21
C SER A 23 -12.42 4.21 17.75
N LYS A 24 -13.29 3.72 16.87
CA LYS A 24 -13.30 4.16 15.45
C LYS A 24 -13.57 5.66 15.33
N GLU A 25 -14.44 6.20 16.19
CA GLU A 25 -14.78 7.63 16.16
C GLU A 25 -13.60 8.48 16.65
N ASP A 26 -12.93 8.09 17.74
CA ASP A 26 -11.74 8.80 18.21
C ASP A 26 -10.63 8.78 17.15
N LEU A 27 -10.34 7.62 16.56
CA LEU A 27 -9.33 7.52 15.49
C LEU A 27 -9.68 8.40 14.29
N LYS A 28 -10.95 8.48 13.93
CA LYS A 28 -11.43 9.39 12.88
C LYS A 28 -11.22 10.84 13.28
N GLN A 29 -11.55 11.24 14.51
CA GLN A 29 -11.31 12.59 15.01
C GLN A 29 -9.82 12.95 14.99
N ARG A 30 -8.94 12.04 15.43
CA ARG A 30 -7.47 12.22 15.35
C ARG A 30 -7.02 12.42 13.91
N THR A 31 -7.47 11.55 13.01
CA THR A 31 -7.12 11.62 11.59
C THR A 31 -7.55 12.95 10.95
N LEU A 32 -8.71 13.49 11.34
CA LEU A 32 -9.25 14.73 10.82
C LEU A 32 -8.61 15.98 11.42
N LYS A 33 -8.28 15.98 12.73
CA LYS A 33 -7.95 17.19 13.49
C LYS A 33 -6.52 17.26 13.97
N GLU A 34 -5.86 16.14 14.21
CA GLU A 34 -4.53 16.13 14.78
C GLU A 34 -3.44 16.18 13.71
N GLU A 35 -2.42 16.99 13.99
CA GLU A 35 -1.18 16.98 13.22
C GLU A 35 -0.39 15.69 13.49
N VAL A 36 0.26 15.19 12.44
CA VAL A 36 1.10 13.99 12.55
C VAL A 36 2.33 14.27 13.42
N ARG A 37 2.64 13.35 14.32
CA ARG A 37 3.79 13.45 15.24
C ARG A 37 4.91 12.50 14.83
N PHE A 38 6.14 13.01 14.72
CA PHE A 38 7.32 12.23 14.32
C PHE A 38 8.22 11.97 15.52
N GLN A 39 7.84 10.99 16.34
CA GLN A 39 8.57 10.67 17.58
C GLN A 39 9.68 9.64 17.36
N HIS A 40 9.64 8.86 16.28
CA HIS A 40 10.65 7.84 15.99
C HIS A 40 11.94 8.50 15.48
N SER A 41 13.10 8.05 15.93
CA SER A 41 14.41 8.63 15.58
C SER A 41 14.81 8.44 14.11
N ASN A 42 14.31 7.38 13.45
CA ASN A 42 14.61 7.07 12.05
C ASN A 42 14.03 8.07 11.02
N PHE A 43 13.21 9.04 11.44
CA PHE A 43 12.70 10.05 10.53
C PHE A 43 13.78 11.08 10.20
N THR A 44 14.22 11.12 8.94
CA THR A 44 14.95 12.26 8.39
C THR A 44 14.02 13.46 8.18
N GLU A 45 14.59 14.66 8.02
CA GLU A 45 13.76 15.86 7.77
C GLU A 45 12.98 15.75 6.46
N GLU A 46 13.54 15.16 5.41
CA GLU A 46 12.84 14.90 4.15
C GLU A 46 11.67 13.92 4.32
N ALA A 47 11.83 12.90 5.18
CA ALA A 47 10.77 11.93 5.47
C ALA A 47 9.64 12.58 6.26
N LYS A 48 9.96 13.45 7.23
CA LYS A 48 8.96 14.23 7.97
C LYS A 48 8.19 15.15 7.04
N ASP A 49 8.90 15.88 6.18
CA ASP A 49 8.30 16.85 5.28
C ASP A 49 7.34 16.18 4.28
N ILE A 50 7.78 15.13 3.59
CA ILE A 50 6.92 14.44 2.62
C ILE A 50 5.69 13.82 3.30
N CYS A 51 5.83 13.28 4.51
CA CYS A 51 4.71 12.76 5.27
C CYS A 51 3.71 13.87 5.63
N ARG A 52 4.17 15.05 6.08
CA ARG A 52 3.28 16.20 6.35
C ARG A 52 2.52 16.60 5.10
N LEU A 53 3.22 16.75 3.98
CA LEU A 53 2.61 17.17 2.71
C LEU A 53 1.59 16.15 2.19
N PHE A 54 1.85 14.85 2.31
CA PHE A 54 0.86 13.81 1.95
C PHE A 54 -0.29 13.68 2.95
N LEU A 55 -0.10 14.07 4.21
CA LEU A 55 -1.10 13.99 5.28
C LEU A 55 -1.84 15.30 5.52
N ALA A 56 -1.65 16.30 4.65
CA ALA A 56 -2.40 17.55 4.70
C ALA A 56 -3.90 17.26 4.70
N LYS A 57 -4.63 17.92 5.61
CA LYS A 57 -6.05 17.63 5.87
C LYS A 57 -6.92 18.04 4.70
N THR A 58 -6.66 19.22 4.14
CA THR A 58 -7.32 19.75 2.96
C THR A 58 -6.69 19.14 1.70
N PRO A 59 -7.49 18.56 0.79
CA PRO A 59 -6.96 17.99 -0.45
C PRO A 59 -6.15 18.99 -1.29
N GLU A 60 -6.54 20.26 -1.29
CA GLU A 60 -5.92 21.33 -2.07
C GLU A 60 -4.51 21.70 -1.57
N GLN A 61 -4.15 21.28 -0.35
CA GLN A 61 -2.81 21.43 0.22
C GLN A 61 -2.01 20.11 0.18
N ARG A 62 -2.66 19.00 -0.21
CA ARG A 62 -2.06 17.67 -0.18
C ARG A 62 -1.20 17.42 -1.41
N LEU A 63 0.06 17.04 -1.19
CA LEU A 63 0.98 16.66 -2.26
C LEU A 63 0.37 15.59 -3.19
N GLY A 64 0.40 15.86 -4.49
CA GLY A 64 -0.27 15.07 -5.54
C GLY A 64 -1.69 15.55 -5.87
N SER A 65 -2.22 16.55 -5.17
CA SER A 65 -3.60 17.05 -5.33
C SER A 65 -3.71 18.58 -5.34
N ARG A 66 -2.60 19.31 -5.18
CA ARG A 66 -2.57 20.79 -5.13
C ARG A 66 -2.87 21.43 -6.49
N GLU A 67 -2.24 20.89 -7.52
CA GLU A 67 -2.39 21.33 -8.90
C GLU A 67 -2.23 20.13 -9.85
N LYS A 68 -2.65 20.28 -11.11
CA LYS A 68 -2.60 19.19 -12.11
C LYS A 68 -1.17 18.67 -12.36
N SER A 69 -0.16 19.51 -12.13
CA SER A 69 1.27 19.23 -12.31
C SER A 69 2.02 18.87 -11.03
N ASP A 70 1.31 18.69 -9.91
CA ASP A 70 1.92 18.46 -8.59
C ASP A 70 2.48 17.04 -8.49
N ASP A 71 3.68 16.84 -9.03
CA ASP A 71 4.33 15.53 -9.09
C ASP A 71 5.09 15.22 -7.78
N PRO A 72 4.63 14.25 -6.97
CA PRO A 72 5.30 13.90 -5.72
C PRO A 72 6.72 13.38 -5.91
N ARG A 73 7.06 12.87 -7.09
CA ARG A 73 8.39 12.33 -7.42
C ARG A 73 9.48 13.39 -7.40
N LYS A 74 9.11 14.67 -7.54
CA LYS A 74 10.04 15.82 -7.48
C LYS A 74 10.47 16.19 -6.06
N HIS A 75 9.84 15.61 -5.03
CA HIS A 75 10.18 15.89 -3.64
C HIS A 75 11.58 15.41 -3.26
N HIS A 76 12.29 16.14 -2.39
CA HIS A 76 13.69 15.84 -2.03
C HIS A 76 13.88 14.47 -1.37
N PHE A 77 12.83 13.93 -0.75
CA PHE A 77 12.79 12.55 -0.26
C PHE A 77 13.17 11.51 -1.33
N PHE A 78 12.82 11.76 -2.61
CA PHE A 78 13.14 10.86 -3.72
C PHE A 78 14.38 11.27 -4.52
N LYS A 79 15.22 12.17 -4.00
CA LYS A 79 16.38 12.74 -4.75
C LYS A 79 17.36 11.69 -5.30
N THR A 80 17.45 10.53 -4.67
CA THR A 80 18.35 9.43 -5.05
C THR A 80 17.72 8.46 -6.04
N ILE A 81 16.43 8.62 -6.36
CA ILE A 81 15.68 7.69 -7.20
C ILE A 81 15.69 8.16 -8.65
N ASN A 82 16.20 7.31 -9.55
CA ASN A 82 16.02 7.48 -10.98
C ASN A 82 14.70 6.82 -11.41
N PHE A 83 13.63 7.61 -11.49
CA PHE A 83 12.29 7.11 -11.81
C PHE A 83 12.19 6.42 -13.18
N PRO A 84 12.75 6.95 -14.29
CA PRO A 84 12.72 6.23 -15.57
C PRO A 84 13.35 4.83 -15.51
N ARG A 85 14.47 4.68 -14.78
CA ARG A 85 15.09 3.36 -14.58
C ARG A 85 14.26 2.47 -13.67
N LEU A 86 13.67 3.03 -12.62
CA LEU A 86 12.80 2.28 -11.70
C LEU A 86 11.58 1.73 -12.43
N GLU A 87 10.91 2.58 -13.23
CA GLU A 87 9.74 2.21 -14.04
C GLU A 87 10.08 1.16 -15.11
N ALA A 88 11.33 1.15 -15.60
CA ALA A 88 11.84 0.11 -16.51
C ALA A 88 12.36 -1.16 -15.81
N GLY A 89 12.28 -1.26 -14.48
CA GLY A 89 12.79 -2.42 -13.73
C GLY A 89 14.32 -2.53 -13.66
N LEU A 90 15.04 -1.43 -13.93
CA LEU A 90 16.52 -1.39 -14.02
C LEU A 90 17.21 -0.92 -12.73
N VAL A 91 16.48 -0.88 -11.62
CA VAL A 91 16.97 -0.53 -10.29
C VAL A 91 16.86 -1.77 -9.42
N GLU A 92 17.98 -2.22 -8.87
CA GLU A 92 17.98 -3.37 -7.96
C GLU A 92 17.22 -3.01 -6.66
N PRO A 93 16.35 -3.91 -6.17
CA PRO A 93 15.64 -3.68 -4.93
C PRO A 93 16.60 -3.76 -3.73
N PRO A 94 16.38 -2.95 -2.67
CA PRO A 94 17.23 -2.98 -1.48
C PRO A 94 17.08 -4.25 -0.63
N PHE A 95 16.05 -5.07 -0.92
CA PHE A 95 15.80 -6.34 -0.26
C PHE A 95 15.28 -7.34 -1.30
N VAL A 96 15.88 -8.53 -1.30
CA VAL A 96 15.45 -9.67 -2.11
C VAL A 96 15.00 -10.77 -1.13
N PRO A 97 13.74 -11.23 -1.18
CA PRO A 97 13.26 -12.29 -0.29
C PRO A 97 13.96 -13.62 -0.58
N ASP A 98 14.17 -14.42 0.46
CA ASP A 98 14.70 -15.77 0.34
C ASP A 98 13.64 -16.69 -0.28
N PRO A 99 13.92 -17.37 -1.41
CA PRO A 99 12.95 -18.25 -2.07
C PRO A 99 12.55 -19.46 -1.24
N SER A 100 13.30 -19.79 -0.19
CA SER A 100 12.99 -20.90 0.73
C SER A 100 12.09 -20.51 1.90
N VAL A 101 11.75 -19.21 2.03
CA VAL A 101 10.98 -18.68 3.16
C VAL A 101 9.56 -18.27 2.73
N VAL A 102 8.57 -18.68 3.51
CA VAL A 102 7.18 -18.23 3.37
C VAL A 102 6.97 -16.97 4.21
N TYR A 103 6.75 -15.83 3.56
CA TYR A 103 6.50 -14.53 4.21
C TYR A 103 5.03 -14.33 4.54
N ALA A 104 4.44 -15.23 5.34
CA ALA A 104 3.06 -15.16 5.79
C ALA A 104 2.95 -15.61 7.27
N LYS A 105 1.78 -15.38 7.88
CA LYS A 105 1.49 -15.96 9.19
C LYS A 105 1.39 -17.48 9.09
N ASP A 106 1.69 -18.16 10.20
CA ASP A 106 1.45 -19.59 10.31
C ASP A 106 -0.04 -19.91 10.15
N ILE A 107 -0.36 -20.99 9.46
CA ILE A 107 -1.75 -21.44 9.22
C ILE A 107 -2.47 -21.68 10.55
N ASN A 108 -1.75 -22.12 11.58
CA ASN A 108 -2.31 -22.36 12.92
C ASN A 108 -2.66 -21.06 13.68
N GLU A 109 -2.20 -19.89 13.20
CA GLU A 109 -2.55 -18.57 13.75
C GLU A 109 -3.66 -17.86 12.98
N ILE A 110 -4.23 -18.52 11.96
CA ILE A 110 -5.32 -17.97 11.17
C ILE A 110 -6.63 -18.39 11.82
N ASP A 111 -7.45 -17.40 12.18
CA ASP A 111 -8.78 -17.65 12.75
C ASP A 111 -9.70 -18.29 11.70
N ASP A 112 -10.35 -19.39 12.06
CA ASP A 112 -11.41 -20.00 11.24
C ASP A 112 -12.68 -19.15 11.30
N PHE A 113 -13.23 -18.85 10.12
CA PHE A 113 -14.53 -18.21 10.01
C PHE A 113 -15.64 -19.27 10.05
N SER A 114 -16.75 -18.96 10.73
CA SER A 114 -17.91 -19.86 10.78
C SER A 114 -18.49 -20.08 9.38
N GLU A 115 -18.86 -21.33 9.06
CA GLU A 115 -19.58 -21.65 7.83
C GLU A 115 -20.89 -20.85 7.75
N VAL A 116 -21.04 -20.10 6.66
CA VAL A 116 -22.27 -19.39 6.35
C VAL A 116 -23.25 -20.39 5.73
N ARG A 117 -24.38 -20.62 6.41
CA ARG A 117 -25.45 -21.54 5.95
C ARG A 117 -26.70 -20.77 5.55
N GLY A 118 -27.48 -21.34 4.64
CA GLY A 118 -28.78 -20.79 4.22
C GLY A 118 -28.71 -19.63 3.22
N VAL A 119 -27.57 -19.46 2.55
CA VAL A 119 -27.44 -18.54 1.41
C VAL A 119 -27.81 -19.30 0.14
N GLU A 120 -28.83 -18.81 -0.57
CA GLU A 120 -29.21 -19.32 -1.88
C GLU A 120 -28.80 -18.31 -2.95
N PHE A 121 -28.09 -18.77 -3.98
CA PHE A 121 -27.65 -17.89 -5.06
C PHE A 121 -28.79 -17.61 -6.03
N ASP A 122 -29.03 -16.32 -6.25
CA ASP A 122 -30.00 -15.87 -7.25
C ASP A 122 -29.35 -15.73 -8.64
N ASP A 123 -30.14 -15.31 -9.62
CA ASP A 123 -29.63 -15.17 -10.99
C ASP A 123 -28.71 -13.95 -11.16
N LYS A 124 -28.77 -12.95 -10.28
CA LYS A 124 -27.81 -11.84 -10.27
C LYS A 124 -26.45 -12.32 -9.77
N ASP A 125 -26.42 -13.14 -8.74
CA ASP A 125 -25.19 -13.76 -8.23
C ASP A 125 -24.51 -14.58 -9.34
N LYS A 126 -25.29 -15.43 -10.03
CA LYS A 126 -24.76 -16.25 -11.14
C LYS A 126 -24.21 -15.42 -12.29
N GLN A 127 -24.92 -14.35 -12.69
CA GLN A 127 -24.45 -13.43 -13.72
C GLN A 127 -23.18 -12.71 -13.30
N PHE A 128 -23.08 -12.29 -12.04
CA PHE A 128 -21.87 -11.70 -11.49
C PHE A 128 -20.69 -12.68 -11.52
N PHE A 129 -20.87 -13.93 -11.08
CA PHE A 129 -19.82 -14.94 -11.10
C PHE A 129 -19.35 -15.26 -12.52
N GLN A 130 -20.26 -15.35 -13.48
CA GLN A 130 -19.92 -15.57 -14.89
C GLN A 130 -19.09 -14.41 -15.46
N ARG A 131 -19.49 -13.17 -15.16
CA ARG A 131 -18.72 -11.99 -15.58
C ARG A 131 -17.35 -11.93 -14.91
N PHE A 132 -17.28 -12.24 -13.62
CA PHE A 132 -16.02 -12.26 -12.88
C PHE A 132 -15.04 -13.28 -13.46
N ALA A 133 -15.54 -14.44 -13.89
CA ALA A 133 -14.71 -15.51 -14.45
C ALA A 133 -14.14 -15.21 -15.85
N THR A 134 -14.51 -14.09 -16.48
CA THR A 134 -14.15 -13.79 -17.89
C THR A 134 -13.05 -12.74 -18.09
N ASP A 135 -12.50 -12.08 -17.06
CA ASP A 135 -11.55 -10.98 -17.27
C ASP A 135 -10.04 -11.37 -17.20
N GLN A 136 -9.39 -11.30 -18.37
CA GLN A 136 -8.07 -10.71 -18.67
C GLN A 136 -6.74 -11.31 -18.15
N GLN A 137 -6.71 -12.40 -17.37
CA GLN A 137 -5.42 -12.98 -16.94
C GLN A 137 -4.71 -13.89 -17.96
N GLN A 138 -5.34 -14.17 -19.11
CA GLN A 138 -4.80 -15.10 -20.10
C GLN A 138 -3.82 -14.46 -21.10
N GLU A 139 -3.89 -13.13 -21.29
CA GLU A 139 -3.10 -12.44 -22.31
C GLU A 139 -1.66 -12.14 -21.85
N SER A 140 -1.43 -11.99 -20.53
CA SER A 140 -0.09 -11.77 -19.94
C SER A 140 0.75 -13.04 -19.80
N GLN A 141 0.14 -14.22 -19.68
CA GLN A 141 0.90 -15.48 -19.58
C GLN A 141 1.48 -15.92 -20.94
N LEU A 142 0.87 -15.49 -22.05
CA LEU A 142 1.33 -15.84 -23.41
C LEU A 142 2.58 -15.05 -23.84
N THR A 143 2.78 -13.83 -23.30
CA THR A 143 3.96 -13.02 -23.62
C THR A 143 5.20 -13.44 -22.83
N GLU A 144 5.06 -13.87 -21.57
CA GLU A 144 6.19 -14.30 -20.73
C GLU A 144 6.77 -15.67 -21.15
N SER A 145 5.96 -16.59 -21.69
CA SER A 145 6.41 -17.90 -22.16
C SER A 145 7.33 -17.83 -23.40
N SER A 146 7.35 -16.70 -24.11
CA SER A 146 8.16 -16.52 -25.33
C SER A 146 9.62 -16.07 -25.09
N HIS A 147 9.99 -15.81 -23.82
CA HIS A 147 11.30 -15.25 -23.46
C HIS A 147 12.20 -16.19 -22.66
N VAL A 148 11.99 -17.51 -22.72
CA VAL A 148 12.99 -18.47 -22.21
C VAL A 148 14.02 -18.72 -23.32
N PRO A 149 15.27 -18.24 -23.22
CA PRO A 149 16.31 -18.66 -24.14
C PRO A 149 16.63 -20.13 -23.86
N ASN A 150 16.55 -20.96 -24.89
CA ASN A 150 17.07 -22.33 -24.87
C ASN A 150 18.54 -22.30 -24.42
N THR A 151 18.83 -22.94 -23.29
CA THR A 151 20.14 -23.51 -22.97
C THR A 151 20.00 -25.02 -22.90
#